data_AF-A0A345RAG1-F1
#
_entry.id   AF-A0A345RAG1-F1
#
_cell.length_a   1.000
_cell.length_b   1.000
_cell.length_c   1.000
_cell.angle_alpha   90.00
_cell.angle_beta   90.00
_cell.angle_gamma   90.00
#
_symmetry.space_group_name_H-M   'P 1'
#
loop_
_entity.id
_entity.type
_entity.pdbx_description
1 polymer ?
#
loop_
_entity_poly.entity_id
_entity_poly.type
_entity_poly.pdbx_seq_one_letter_code
_entity_poly.pdbx_strand_id
1 'polypeptide(L)'
;MYRNKSYGDGWEDLDYPVRISSTPCHYGGHRYWFICPAQGCGRRVAKLYSGHCYQLAYPSQREASFERCRRRADKIRERLGWADDPDLMEGIKPKGMHWQTYHRLVVELDEWDRKSDGGFASYISQRLGRLKPLQWKL
;
A
#
# COMPACT_ATOMS: atom_id res chain seq x y z
N MET A 1 25.84 13.02 7.25
CA MET A 1 25.38 12.86 5.85
C MET A 1 24.31 11.80 5.81
N TYR A 2 23.15 12.10 5.24
CA TYR A 2 22.06 11.13 5.07
C TYR A 2 22.09 10.58 3.63
N ARG A 3 21.86 9.27 3.46
CA ARG A 3 21.90 8.60 2.16
C ARG A 3 20.55 7.98 1.81
N ASN A 4 20.16 8.15 0.54
CA ASN A 4 18.93 7.63 -0.07
C ASN A 4 19.31 6.73 -1.27
N LYS A 5 18.49 5.72 -1.54
CA LYS A 5 18.52 4.93 -2.77
C LYS A 5 17.09 4.68 -3.27
N SER A 6 16.77 5.09 -4.50
CA SER A 6 15.58 4.65 -5.25
C SER A 6 15.79 3.22 -5.79
N TYR A 7 14.70 2.48 -6.02
CA TYR A 7 14.78 1.09 -6.50
C TYR A 7 15.42 1.05 -7.89
N GLY A 8 16.70 0.64 -7.96
CA GLY A 8 17.49 0.53 -9.19
C GLY A 8 18.68 1.49 -9.29
N ASP A 9 18.72 2.56 -8.48
CA ASP A 9 19.75 3.60 -8.59
C ASP A 9 20.91 3.43 -7.61
N GLY A 10 21.95 4.26 -7.73
CA GLY A 10 23.06 4.34 -6.77
C GLY A 10 22.66 5.00 -5.44
N TRP A 11 23.54 4.92 -4.44
CA TRP A 11 23.36 5.69 -3.21
C TRP A 11 23.69 7.17 -3.46
N GLU A 12 22.78 8.06 -3.12
CA GLU A 12 23.00 9.51 -3.19
C GLU A 12 23.13 10.10 -1.78
N ASP A 13 24.19 10.90 -1.58
CA ASP A 13 24.36 11.74 -0.38
C ASP A 13 23.48 12.98 -0.51
N LEU A 14 22.52 13.13 0.40
CA LEU A 14 21.61 14.26 0.45
C LEU A 14 21.98 15.20 1.61
N ASP A 15 22.30 16.45 1.27
CA ASP A 15 22.43 17.56 2.21
C ASP A 15 21.37 18.62 1.90
N TYR A 16 20.45 18.85 2.84
CA TYR A 16 19.41 19.84 2.68
C TYR A 16 19.08 20.54 4.01
N PRO A 17 18.81 21.86 3.98
CA PRO A 17 18.49 22.61 5.18
C PRO A 17 17.10 22.24 5.71
N VAL A 18 17.01 21.93 7.00
CA VAL A 18 15.75 21.69 7.70
C VAL A 18 15.40 22.90 8.54
N ARG A 19 14.31 23.59 8.20
CA ARG A 19 13.81 24.72 8.99
C ARG A 19 13.12 24.24 10.26
N ILE A 20 13.29 24.97 11.36
CA ILE A 20 12.64 24.70 12.64
C ILE A 20 11.65 25.84 12.93
N SER A 21 10.47 25.50 13.43
CA SER A 21 9.48 26.45 13.93
C SER A 21 9.06 26.11 15.36
N SER A 22 8.50 27.07 16.08
CA SER A 22 8.03 26.86 17.44
C SER A 22 6.56 27.26 17.60
N THR A 23 5.86 26.60 18.52
CA THR A 23 4.52 26.99 18.97
C THR A 23 4.53 27.13 20.49
N PRO A 24 3.93 28.18 21.07
CA PRO A 24 3.81 28.30 22.52
C PRO A 24 2.92 27.18 23.08
N CYS A 25 3.25 26.71 24.29
CA CYS A 25 2.51 25.67 25.00
C CYS A 25 1.61 26.27 26.10
N HIS A 26 0.48 25.61 26.37
CA HIS A 26 -0.56 26.10 27.28
C HIS A 26 -0.07 26.29 28.74
N TYR A 27 0.88 25.47 29.20
CA TYR A 27 1.47 25.54 30.54
C TYR A 27 2.85 26.22 30.56
N GLY A 28 3.16 27.03 29.55
CA GLY A 28 4.47 27.68 29.37
C GLY A 28 5.44 26.88 28.50
N GLY A 29 6.44 27.59 27.97
CA GLY A 29 7.45 27.03 27.06
C GLY A 29 7.03 26.97 25.60
N HIS A 30 7.90 26.38 24.77
CA HIS A 30 7.71 26.24 23.33
C HIS A 30 7.89 24.80 22.89
N ARG A 31 6.98 24.33 22.03
CA ARG A 31 7.17 23.08 21.29
C ARG A 31 7.82 23.38 19.95
N TYR A 32 9.00 22.79 19.73
CA TYR A 32 9.72 22.89 18.46
C TYR A 32 9.21 21.85 17.46
N TRP A 33 9.19 22.25 16.19
CA TRP A 33 8.72 21.46 15.06
C TRP A 33 9.72 21.58 13.92
N PHE A 34 10.00 20.48 13.25
CA PHE A 34 10.66 20.52 11.96
C PHE A 34 9.65 20.94 10.89
N ILE A 35 10.08 21.74 9.92
CA ILE A 35 9.34 22.02 8.70
C ILE A 35 9.78 21.00 7.65
N CYS A 36 8.82 20.24 7.12
CA CYS A 36 9.09 19.24 6.10
C CYS A 36 9.76 19.88 4.86
N PRO A 37 10.98 19.44 4.48
CA PRO A 37 11.73 20.03 3.37
C PRO A 37 11.30 19.48 2.00
N ALA A 38 10.40 18.48 1.96
CA ALA A 38 9.89 17.95 0.70
C ALA A 38 9.21 19.06 -0.11
N GLN A 39 9.55 19.12 -1.40
CA GLN A 39 9.03 20.13 -2.32
C GLN A 39 7.49 20.17 -2.27
N GLY A 40 6.92 21.34 -1.99
CA GLY A 40 5.47 21.56 -1.90
C GLY A 40 4.77 21.07 -0.62
N CYS A 41 5.48 20.48 0.37
CA CYS A 41 4.84 20.00 1.60
C CYS A 41 4.79 21.06 2.72
N GLY A 42 5.93 21.52 3.23
CA GLY A 42 6.01 22.59 4.24
C GLY A 42 5.32 22.35 5.59
N ARG A 43 4.80 21.14 5.87
CA ARG A 43 4.08 20.83 7.12
C ARG A 43 5.00 20.79 8.34
N ARG A 44 4.47 21.18 9.50
CA ARG A 44 5.12 21.01 10.82
C ARG A 44 5.05 19.55 11.25
N VAL A 45 6.18 18.94 11.57
CA VAL A 45 6.27 17.55 12.04
C VAL A 45 7.18 17.44 13.27
N ALA A 46 6.81 16.58 14.22
CA ALA A 46 7.57 16.39 15.46
C ALA A 46 8.79 15.47 15.29
N LYS A 47 8.73 14.56 14.31
CA LYS A 47 9.84 13.70 13.89
C LYS A 47 10.05 13.97 12.42
N LEU A 48 11.30 14.07 11.97
CA LEU A 48 11.65 14.20 10.57
C LEU A 48 12.46 12.99 10.13
N TYR A 49 11.80 12.02 9.50
CA TYR A 49 12.46 11.09 8.60
C TYR A 49 12.79 11.81 7.29
N SER A 50 13.91 11.44 6.74
CA SER A 50 14.49 11.85 5.47
C SER A 50 13.65 11.39 4.27
N GLY A 51 12.41 11.88 4.22
CA GLY A 51 11.39 11.34 3.36
C GLY A 51 9.98 11.39 3.90
N HIS A 52 9.63 12.35 4.77
CA HIS A 52 8.31 12.42 5.41
C HIS A 52 7.10 12.54 4.46
N CYS A 53 7.35 12.64 3.15
CA CYS A 53 6.35 12.58 2.08
C CYS A 53 6.40 11.31 1.22
N TYR A 54 7.40 10.44 1.39
CA TYR A 54 7.54 9.16 0.66
C TYR A 54 6.75 8.01 1.27
N GLN A 55 5.83 8.31 2.19
CA GLN A 55 4.88 7.32 2.68
C GLN A 55 5.57 6.09 3.33
N LEU A 56 6.63 6.35 4.11
CA LEU A 56 7.52 5.37 4.77
C LEU A 56 6.85 4.47 5.83
N ALA A 57 5.52 4.52 5.96
CA ALA A 57 4.78 3.52 6.73
C ALA A 57 4.82 2.19 5.97
N TYR A 58 4.88 1.07 6.68
CA TYR A 58 4.91 -0.26 6.05
C TYR A 58 3.74 -0.39 5.06
N PRO A 59 3.91 -1.08 3.91
CA PRO A 59 2.82 -1.30 2.95
C PRO A 59 1.54 -1.84 3.62
N SER A 60 1.69 -2.71 4.62
CA SER A 60 0.57 -3.25 5.44
C SER A 60 -0.22 -2.18 6.20
N GLN A 61 0.41 -1.06 6.60
CA GLN A 61 -0.26 0.06 7.28
C GLN A 61 -1.06 0.93 6.32
N ARG A 62 -0.81 0.80 5.01
CA ARG A 62 -1.49 1.56 3.94
C ARG A 62 -2.38 0.67 3.07
N GLU A 63 -2.38 -0.62 3.37
CA GLU A 63 -3.15 -1.65 2.70
C GLU A 63 -4.64 -1.29 2.82
N ALA A 64 -5.28 -1.09 1.67
CA ALA A 64 -6.72 -0.87 1.63
C ALA A 64 -7.47 -2.13 2.09
N SER A 65 -8.75 -1.99 2.46
CA SER A 65 -9.55 -3.16 2.87
C SER A 65 -9.61 -4.24 1.78
N PHE A 66 -9.67 -3.84 0.52
CA PHE A 66 -9.71 -4.75 -0.62
C PHE A 66 -8.37 -5.46 -0.85
N GLU A 67 -7.24 -4.76 -0.69
CA GLU A 67 -5.89 -5.36 -0.79
C GLU A 67 -5.68 -6.42 0.30
N ARG A 68 -6.18 -6.17 1.52
CA ARG A 68 -6.20 -7.19 2.58
C ARG A 68 -7.00 -8.42 2.21
N CYS A 69 -8.12 -8.25 1.51
CA CYS A 69 -8.93 -9.36 1.02
C CYS A 69 -8.18 -10.13 -0.06
N ARG A 70 -7.58 -9.44 -1.04
CA ARG A 70 -6.73 -10.06 -2.07
C ARG A 70 -5.62 -10.90 -1.47
N ARG A 71 -4.90 -10.37 -0.48
CA ARG A 71 -3.84 -11.11 0.22
C ARG A 71 -4.33 -12.35 0.97
N ARG A 72 -5.61 -12.40 1.38
CA ARG A 72 -6.21 -13.62 1.95
C ARG A 72 -6.52 -14.64 0.86
N ALA A 73 -7.06 -14.20 -0.27
CA ALA A 73 -7.29 -15.03 -1.44
C ALA A 73 -5.99 -15.65 -1.95
N ASP A 74 -4.91 -14.87 -2.04
CA ASP A 74 -3.60 -15.33 -2.51
C ASP A 74 -3.03 -16.43 -1.61
N LYS A 75 -3.14 -16.30 -0.28
CA LYS A 75 -2.76 -17.37 0.67
C LYS A 75 -3.55 -18.66 0.48
N ILE A 76 -4.80 -18.57 0.03
CA ILE A 76 -5.60 -19.75 -0.28
C ILE A 76 -5.15 -20.36 -1.61
N ARG A 77 -4.88 -19.55 -2.64
CA ARG A 77 -4.29 -20.00 -3.90
C ARG A 77 -2.95 -20.71 -3.67
N GLU A 78 -2.07 -20.17 -2.82
CA GLU A 78 -0.81 -20.81 -2.41
C GLU A 78 -1.07 -22.19 -1.79
N ARG A 79 -2.03 -22.31 -0.87
CA ARG A 79 -2.38 -23.60 -0.23
C ARG A 79 -2.99 -24.60 -1.21
N LEU A 80 -3.65 -24.11 -2.25
CA LEU A 80 -4.21 -24.92 -3.34
C LEU A 80 -3.17 -25.22 -4.43
N GLY A 81 -1.97 -24.63 -4.35
CA GLY A 81 -0.94 -24.75 -5.38
C GLY A 81 -1.27 -23.99 -6.67
N TRP A 82 -2.22 -23.06 -6.62
CA TRP A 82 -2.71 -22.28 -7.77
C TRP A 82 -1.99 -20.94 -7.96
N ALA A 83 -1.02 -20.62 -7.08
CA ALA A 83 -0.34 -19.33 -7.11
C ALA A 83 0.77 -19.24 -8.18
N ASP A 84 1.42 -20.37 -8.51
CA ASP A 84 2.70 -20.37 -9.23
C ASP A 84 2.62 -20.94 -10.66
N ASP A 85 1.51 -21.60 -11.02
CA ASP A 85 1.42 -22.36 -12.26
C ASP A 85 0.26 -21.84 -13.13
N PRO A 86 0.55 -21.05 -14.18
CA PRO A 86 -0.46 -20.56 -15.12
C PRO A 86 -1.09 -21.67 -15.97
N ASP A 87 -0.48 -22.86 -16.03
CA ASP A 87 -1.01 -24.04 -16.73
C ASP A 87 -1.88 -24.91 -15.82
N LEU A 88 -1.83 -24.69 -14.51
CA LEU A 88 -2.71 -25.38 -13.57
C LEU A 88 -4.11 -24.76 -13.64
N MET A 89 -5.04 -25.51 -14.23
CA MET A 89 -6.45 -25.11 -14.24
C MET A 89 -6.95 -24.91 -12.80
N GLU A 90 -7.46 -23.71 -12.51
CA GLU A 90 -8.26 -23.46 -11.32
C GLU A 90 -9.30 -24.58 -11.18
N GLY A 91 -9.32 -25.23 -10.03
CA GLY A 91 -10.22 -26.36 -9.78
C GLY A 91 -9.55 -27.71 -9.55
N ILE A 92 -8.24 -27.85 -9.80
CA ILE A 92 -7.52 -29.08 -9.48
C ILE A 92 -7.18 -29.11 -7.98
N LYS A 93 -7.71 -30.13 -7.29
CA LYS A 93 -7.45 -30.37 -5.87
C LYS A 93 -6.04 -30.93 -5.65
N PRO A 94 -5.26 -30.37 -4.70
CA PRO A 94 -3.95 -30.91 -4.33
C PRO A 94 -3.98 -32.38 -3.88
N LYS A 95 -2.94 -33.11 -4.24
CA LYS A 95 -2.72 -34.49 -3.78
C LYS A 95 -2.61 -34.52 -2.25
N GLY A 96 -3.29 -35.47 -1.61
CA GLY A 96 -3.28 -35.62 -0.15
C GLY A 96 -4.19 -34.66 0.62
N MET A 97 -4.79 -33.65 -0.03
CA MET A 97 -5.82 -32.82 0.61
C MET A 97 -7.12 -33.62 0.76
N HIS A 98 -7.91 -33.39 1.81
CA HIS A 98 -9.26 -33.96 1.90
C HIS A 98 -10.25 -33.13 1.07
N TRP A 99 -11.21 -33.77 0.39
CA TRP A 99 -12.20 -33.07 -0.46
C TRP A 99 -12.99 -32.01 0.31
N GLN A 100 -13.37 -32.29 1.56
CA GLN A 100 -14.07 -31.31 2.39
C GLN A 100 -13.21 -30.07 2.69
N THR A 101 -11.91 -30.24 2.90
CA THR A 101 -10.98 -29.11 3.11
C THR A 101 -10.84 -28.31 1.83
N TYR A 102 -10.71 -28.99 0.69
CA TYR A 102 -10.65 -28.38 -0.62
C TYR A 102 -11.88 -27.50 -0.90
N HIS A 103 -13.09 -28.04 -0.79
CA HIS A 103 -14.32 -27.28 -1.03
C HIS A 103 -14.46 -26.08 -0.10
N ARG A 104 -14.08 -26.24 1.18
CA ARG A 104 -14.09 -25.13 2.14
C ARG A 104 -13.16 -24.00 1.70
N LEU A 105 -11.96 -24.33 1.23
CA LEU A 105 -11.00 -23.34 0.74
C LEU A 105 -11.49 -22.65 -0.52
N VAL A 106 -12.14 -23.38 -1.45
CA VAL A 106 -12.71 -22.79 -2.66
C VAL A 106 -13.82 -21.80 -2.34
N VAL A 107 -14.72 -22.14 -1.41
CA VAL A 107 -15.78 -21.21 -0.95
C VAL A 107 -15.16 -19.98 -0.29
N GLU A 108 -14.16 -20.18 0.57
CA GLU A 108 -13.47 -19.09 1.25
C GLU A 108 -12.72 -18.17 0.25
N LEU A 109 -12.12 -18.75 -0.80
CA LEU A 109 -11.46 -18.01 -1.87
C LEU A 109 -12.44 -17.11 -2.61
N ASP A 110 -13.56 -17.67 -3.08
CA ASP A 110 -14.60 -16.93 -3.79
C ASP A 110 -15.20 -15.78 -2.94
N GLU A 111 -15.35 -15.99 -1.62
CA GLU A 111 -15.74 -14.92 -0.71
C GLU A 111 -14.72 -13.77 -0.66
N TRP A 112 -13.43 -14.07 -0.55
CA TRP A 112 -12.38 -13.06 -0.48
C TRP A 112 -12.18 -12.33 -1.81
N ASP A 113 -12.27 -13.04 -2.93
CA ASP A 113 -12.20 -12.45 -4.27
C ASP A 113 -13.34 -11.49 -4.50
N ARG A 114 -14.59 -11.90 -4.21
CA ARG A 114 -15.76 -11.01 -4.33
C ARG A 114 -15.61 -9.73 -3.48
N LYS A 115 -15.09 -9.85 -2.25
CA LYS A 115 -14.84 -8.69 -1.36
C LYS A 115 -13.70 -7.81 -1.89
N SER A 116 -12.65 -8.42 -2.43
CA SER A 116 -11.52 -7.73 -3.06
C SER A 116 -12.00 -6.94 -4.29
N ASP A 117 -12.70 -7.60 -5.20
CA ASP A 117 -13.18 -7.00 -6.45
C ASP A 117 -14.18 -5.88 -6.20
N GLY A 118 -15.15 -6.09 -5.31
CA GLY A 118 -16.10 -5.06 -4.93
C GLY A 118 -15.41 -3.84 -4.28
N GLY A 119 -14.43 -4.08 -3.43
CA GLY A 119 -13.66 -3.01 -2.79
C GLY A 119 -12.73 -2.26 -3.77
N PHE A 120 -12.11 -2.98 -4.72
CA PHE A 120 -11.30 -2.40 -5.78
C PHE A 120 -12.14 -1.56 -6.73
N ALA A 121 -13.29 -2.07 -7.17
CA ALA A 121 -14.23 -1.33 -8.02
C ALA A 121 -14.70 -0.02 -7.36
N SER A 122 -15.04 -0.07 -6.06
CA SER A 122 -15.40 1.12 -5.28
C SER A 122 -14.22 2.11 -5.18
N TYR A 123 -13.01 1.62 -4.90
CA TYR A 123 -11.80 2.42 -4.82
C TYR A 123 -11.46 3.12 -6.15
N ILE A 124 -11.51 2.38 -7.25
CA ILE A 124 -11.27 2.89 -8.60
C ILE A 124 -12.34 3.91 -8.99
N SER A 125 -13.63 3.63 -8.75
CA SER A 125 -14.71 4.56 -9.04
C SER A 125 -14.55 5.89 -8.31
N GLN A 126 -14.22 5.87 -7.02
CA GLN A 126 -14.00 7.10 -6.23
C GLN A 126 -12.81 7.92 -6.73
N ARG A 127 -11.75 7.26 -7.23
CA ARG A 127 -10.47 7.91 -7.56
C ARG A 127 -10.34 8.29 -9.04
N LEU A 128 -10.80 7.42 -9.94
CA LEU A 128 -10.72 7.59 -11.40
C LEU A 128 -12.05 7.98 -12.03
N GLY A 129 -13.19 7.82 -11.34
CA GLY A 129 -14.50 8.25 -11.83
C GLY A 129 -14.66 9.77 -12.00
N ARG A 130 -13.67 10.57 -11.56
CA ARG A 130 -13.57 12.02 -11.83
C ARG A 130 -12.69 12.37 -13.03
N LEU A 131 -12.04 11.40 -13.67
CA LEU A 131 -11.25 11.67 -14.86
C LEU A 131 -12.19 11.78 -16.07
N LYS A 132 -12.27 12.98 -16.64
CA LYS A 132 -12.91 13.19 -17.95
C LYS A 132 -12.25 12.24 -18.95
N PRO A 133 -13.01 11.55 -19.82
CA PRO A 133 -12.42 10.74 -20.87
C PRO A 133 -11.45 11.61 -21.66
N LEU A 134 -10.22 11.12 -21.84
CA LEU A 134 -9.24 11.73 -22.74
C LEU A 134 -9.86 11.73 -24.13
N GLN A 135 -10.30 12.90 -24.59
CA GLN A 135 -10.74 13.10 -25.97
C GLN A 135 -9.50 13.01 -26.85
N TRP A 136 -9.22 11.82 -27.37
CA TRP A 136 -8.32 11.66 -28.51
C TRP A 136 -9.04 12.24 -29.73
N LYS A 137 -8.69 13.48 -30.09
CA LYS A 137 -9.05 14.03 -31.40
C LYS A 137 -8.15 13.37 -32.44
N LEU A 138 -8.76 12.63 -33.36
CA LEU A 138 -8.20 12.28 -34.67
C LEU A 138 -8.19 13.52 -35.57
#